data_AF-A0A0D6L4A4-F1
#
_entry.id   AF-A0A0D6L4A4-F1
#
_cell.length_a   1.000
_cell.length_b   1.000
_cell.length_c   1.000
_cell.angle_alpha   90.00
_cell.angle_beta   90.00
_cell.angle_gamma   90.00
#
_symmetry.space_group_name_H-M   'P 1'
#
loop_
_entity.id
_entity.type
_entity.pdbx_description
1 polymer ?
#
loop_
_entity_poly.entity_id
_entity_poly.type
_entity_poly.pdbx_seq_one_letter_code
_entity_poly.pdbx_strand_id
1 'polypeptide(L)'
;MSEIIKGRNFPAIVIAPQTANGWKPQSIKEVIDKVRAQYTTDSTRLYVIGMSMGGYGTINFAGTYPELVTGAVAMCGGGDLHLAEGLSKVPIWIRHGDKDYVTPTVYFSKDIEGIPIVSMI
;
A
#
# COMPACT_ATOMS: atom_id res chain seq x y z
N MET A 1 11.41 -15.35 14.08
CA MET A 1 10.34 -15.25 15.10
C MET A 1 9.76 -13.85 15.04
N SER A 2 8.45 -13.67 14.84
CA SER A 2 7.86 -12.33 14.64
C SER A 2 7.94 -11.48 15.92
N GLU A 3 8.07 -10.16 15.77
CA GLU A 3 8.19 -9.22 16.89
C GLU A 3 6.97 -9.21 17.82
N ILE A 4 5.80 -9.61 17.29
CA ILE A 4 4.55 -9.79 18.06
C ILE A 4 4.72 -10.92 19.08
N ILE A 5 5.32 -12.04 18.68
CA ILE A 5 5.58 -13.18 19.58
C ILE A 5 6.58 -12.78 20.69
N LYS A 6 7.45 -11.81 20.44
CA LYS A 6 8.38 -11.25 21.44
C LYS A 6 7.72 -10.25 22.40
N GLY A 7 6.39 -10.11 22.37
CA GLY A 7 5.63 -9.24 23.26
C GLY A 7 5.56 -7.77 22.84
N ARG A 8 5.99 -7.43 21.62
CA ARG A 8 5.87 -6.07 21.10
C ARG A 8 4.39 -5.75 20.87
N ASN A 9 3.84 -4.85 21.67
CA ASN A 9 2.47 -4.37 21.51
C ASN A 9 2.46 -3.11 20.65
N PHE A 10 1.59 -3.08 19.64
CA PHE A 10 1.43 -1.93 18.76
C PHE A 10 -0.05 -1.55 18.71
N PRO A 11 -0.47 -0.46 19.37
CA PRO A 11 -1.86 -0.04 19.36
C PRO A 11 -2.25 0.43 17.96
N ALA A 12 -3.06 -0.37 17.27
CA ALA A 12 -3.53 -0.09 15.92
C ALA A 12 -4.93 -0.64 15.69
N ILE A 13 -5.66 0.02 14.79
CA ILE A 13 -6.88 -0.52 14.20
C ILE A 13 -6.47 -1.15 12.87
N VAL A 14 -6.82 -2.43 12.67
CA VAL A 14 -6.58 -3.13 11.41
C VAL A 14 -7.88 -3.17 10.62
N ILE A 15 -7.83 -2.68 9.39
CA ILE A 15 -8.96 -2.69 8.47
C ILE A 15 -8.63 -3.65 7.33
N ALA A 16 -9.47 -4.67 7.13
CA ALA A 16 -9.34 -5.65 6.06
C ALA A 16 -10.62 -5.66 5.21
N PRO A 17 -10.82 -4.66 4.33
CA PRO A 17 -12.02 -4.58 3.51
C PRO A 17 -12.03 -5.70 2.46
N GLN A 18 -13.21 -5.99 1.91
CA GLN A 18 -13.39 -6.92 0.79
C GLN A 18 -13.92 -6.17 -0.43
N THR A 19 -13.49 -6.58 -1.62
CA THR A 19 -13.98 -6.05 -2.90
C THR A 19 -14.30 -7.18 -3.87
N ALA A 20 -15.35 -6.98 -4.69
CA ALA A 20 -15.64 -7.83 -5.84
C ALA A 20 -15.11 -7.24 -7.17
N ASN A 21 -14.82 -5.93 -7.19
CA ASN A 21 -14.59 -5.16 -8.42
C ASN A 21 -13.25 -4.38 -8.40
N GLY A 22 -12.25 -4.93 -7.71
CA GLY A 22 -10.94 -4.30 -7.56
C GLY A 22 -10.89 -3.15 -6.55
N TRP A 23 -9.75 -2.47 -6.52
CA TRP A 23 -9.38 -1.51 -5.47
C TRP A 23 -9.36 -0.08 -6.01
N LYS A 24 -10.53 0.54 -6.11
CA LYS A 24 -10.63 1.97 -6.47
C LYS A 24 -10.17 2.83 -5.29
N PRO A 25 -9.27 3.82 -5.48
CA PRO A 25 -8.78 4.65 -4.38
C PRO A 25 -9.90 5.31 -3.56
N GLN A 26 -10.91 5.86 -4.24
CA GLN A 26 -12.07 6.49 -3.59
C GLN A 26 -12.81 5.53 -2.65
N SER A 27 -13.03 4.28 -3.06
CA SER A 27 -13.73 3.28 -2.24
C SER A 27 -12.93 2.89 -1.00
N ILE A 28 -11.60 2.84 -1.11
CA ILE A 28 -10.72 2.62 0.05
C ILE A 28 -10.82 3.83 1.00
N LYS A 29 -10.78 5.05 0.46
CA LYS A 29 -10.91 6.28 1.25
C LYS A 29 -12.22 6.32 2.03
N GLU A 30 -13.34 5.94 1.42
CA GLU A 30 -14.65 5.88 2.08
C GLU A 30 -14.67 4.91 3.27
N VAL A 31 -13.99 3.76 3.15
CA VAL A 31 -13.86 2.82 4.28
C VAL A 31 -13.03 3.44 5.40
N ILE A 32 -11.92 4.09 5.07
CA ILE A 32 -11.06 4.78 6.06
C ILE A 32 -11.83 5.89 6.77
N ASP A 33 -12.58 6.71 6.02
CA ASP A 33 -13.36 7.81 6.57
C ASP A 33 -14.46 7.29 7.52
N LYS A 34 -15.12 6.18 7.18
CA LYS A 34 -16.10 5.52 8.07
C LYS A 34 -15.46 5.05 9.37
N VAL A 35 -14.27 4.43 9.31
CA VAL A 35 -13.56 3.98 10.51
C VAL A 35 -13.12 5.18 11.36
N ARG A 36 -12.60 6.25 10.74
CA ARG A 36 -12.22 7.49 11.42
C ARG A 36 -13.41 8.20 12.10
N ALA A 37 -14.60 8.07 11.53
CA ALA A 37 -15.82 8.63 12.13
C ALA A 37 -16.34 7.79 13.31
N GLN A 38 -16.05 6.49 13.35
CA GLN A 38 -16.56 5.58 14.39
C GLN A 38 -15.60 5.36 15.55
N TYR A 39 -14.29 5.50 15.32
CA TYR A 39 -13.26 5.18 16.31
C TYR A 39 -12.28 6.34 16.47
N THR A 40 -11.76 6.51 17.69
CA THR A 40 -10.64 7.42 17.94
C THR A 40 -9.40 6.91 17.21
N THR A 41 -8.95 7.65 16.21
CA THR A 41 -7.82 7.30 15.35
C THR A 41 -6.77 8.40 15.37
N ASP A 42 -5.52 8.02 15.10
CA ASP A 42 -4.46 8.98 14.83
C ASP A 42 -4.47 9.30 13.33
N SER A 43 -4.90 10.50 12.98
CA SER A 43 -5.03 10.92 11.58
C SER A 43 -3.68 11.05 10.86
N THR A 44 -2.58 11.12 11.61
CA THR A 44 -1.21 11.26 11.08
C THR A 44 -0.54 9.93 10.75
N ARG A 45 -1.16 8.80 11.15
CA ARG A 45 -0.61 7.44 10.98
C ARG A 45 -1.57 6.52 10.23
N LEU A 46 -1.53 6.59 8.89
CA LEU A 46 -2.23 5.65 8.00
C LEU A 46 -1.20 4.84 7.19
N TYR A 47 -1.20 3.54 7.40
CA TYR A 47 -0.36 2.60 6.66
C TYR A 47 -1.23 1.74 5.73
N VAL A 48 -0.78 1.57 4.48
CA VAL A 48 -1.52 0.81 3.47
C VAL A 48 -0.68 -0.36 3.00
N ILE A 49 -1.23 -1.57 3.09
CA ILE A 49 -0.51 -2.81 2.80
C ILE A 49 -1.40 -3.70 1.95
N GLY A 50 -0.83 -4.28 0.90
CA GLY A 50 -1.57 -5.18 0.02
C GLY A 50 -0.70 -6.08 -0.84
N MET A 51 -1.28 -7.20 -1.29
CA MET A 51 -0.63 -8.22 -2.11
C MET A 51 -1.41 -8.47 -3.40
N SER A 52 -0.70 -8.75 -4.50
CA SER A 52 -1.28 -9.06 -5.82
C SER A 52 -2.23 -7.93 -6.27
N MET A 53 -3.51 -8.21 -6.51
CA MET A 53 -4.53 -7.18 -6.77
C MET A 53 -4.51 -6.07 -5.70
N GLY A 54 -4.32 -6.42 -4.42
CA GLY A 54 -4.16 -5.46 -3.33
C GLY A 54 -2.83 -4.69 -3.36
N GLY A 55 -1.78 -5.25 -3.98
CA GLY A 55 -0.53 -4.55 -4.24
C GLY A 55 -0.74 -3.40 -5.23
N TYR A 56 -1.44 -3.65 -6.35
CA TYR A 56 -1.89 -2.58 -7.26
C TYR A 56 -2.77 -1.55 -6.55
N GLY A 57 -3.72 -2.02 -5.72
CA GLY A 57 -4.56 -1.14 -4.91
C GLY A 57 -3.77 -0.25 -3.96
N THR A 58 -2.70 -0.78 -3.36
CA THR A 58 -1.81 -0.04 -2.45
C THR A 58 -1.07 1.08 -3.18
N ILE A 59 -0.47 0.77 -4.34
CA ILE A 59 0.23 1.77 -5.16
C ILE A 59 -0.76 2.84 -5.65
N ASN A 60 -1.91 2.42 -6.20
CA ASN A 60 -2.91 3.35 -6.70
C ASN A 60 -3.44 4.29 -5.60
N PHE A 61 -3.74 3.76 -4.42
CA PHE A 61 -4.20 4.57 -3.30
C PHE A 61 -3.13 5.53 -2.78
N ALA A 62 -1.89 5.05 -2.57
CA ALA A 62 -0.79 5.87 -2.09
C ALA A 62 -0.43 6.99 -3.07
N GLY A 63 -0.41 6.70 -4.38
CA GLY A 63 -0.16 7.70 -5.41
C GLY A 63 -1.31 8.71 -5.59
N THR A 64 -2.56 8.28 -5.38
CA THR A 64 -3.73 9.17 -5.50
C THR A 64 -3.90 10.09 -4.30
N TYR A 65 -3.64 9.59 -3.08
CA TYR A 65 -3.79 10.36 -1.84
C TYR A 65 -2.50 10.37 -1.00
N PRO A 66 -1.39 10.88 -1.55
CA PRO A 66 -0.09 10.81 -0.87
C PRO A 66 -0.10 11.55 0.48
N GLU A 67 -0.85 12.64 0.57
CA GLU A 67 -0.98 13.46 1.79
C GLU A 67 -1.71 12.73 2.94
N LEU A 68 -2.40 11.62 2.65
CA LEU A 68 -3.08 10.81 3.66
C LEU A 68 -2.22 9.65 4.16
N VAL A 69 -1.21 9.21 3.40
CA VAL A 69 -0.51 7.95 3.61
C VAL A 69 0.86 8.19 4.25
N THR A 70 1.05 7.65 5.44
CA THR A 70 2.31 7.73 6.19
C THR A 70 3.36 6.78 5.64
N GLY A 71 2.93 5.63 5.11
CA GLY A 71 3.80 4.67 4.44
C GLY A 71 3.02 3.53 3.84
N ALA A 72 3.59 2.88 2.82
CA ALA A 72 2.92 1.80 2.12
C ALA A 72 3.83 0.57 1.90
N VAL A 73 3.22 -0.61 1.85
CA VAL A 73 3.90 -1.86 1.48
C VAL A 73 3.11 -2.56 0.38
N ALA A 74 3.67 -2.61 -0.82
CA ALA A 74 3.06 -3.26 -1.97
C ALA A 74 3.81 -4.55 -2.32
N MET A 75 3.08 -5.67 -2.35
CA MET A 75 3.64 -6.99 -2.63
C MET A 75 3.05 -7.56 -3.93
N CYS A 76 3.89 -8.02 -4.86
CA CYS A 76 3.49 -8.69 -6.10
C CYS A 76 2.38 -7.98 -6.93
N GLY A 77 2.25 -6.65 -6.82
CA GLY A 77 1.34 -5.81 -7.62
C GLY A 77 1.98 -5.21 -8.88
N GLY A 78 1.78 -3.90 -9.07
CA GLY A 78 2.40 -3.08 -10.11
C GLY A 78 2.03 -1.60 -9.94
N GLY A 79 2.58 -0.73 -10.77
CA GLY A 79 2.39 0.72 -10.67
C GLY A 79 2.19 1.40 -12.03
N ASP A 80 1.68 2.63 -12.01
CA ASP A 80 1.51 3.49 -13.17
C ASP A 80 2.38 4.75 -13.00
N LEU A 81 3.17 5.10 -14.01
CA LEU A 81 4.02 6.29 -14.03
C LEU A 81 3.25 7.60 -13.79
N HIS A 82 1.96 7.65 -14.14
CA HIS A 82 1.12 8.81 -13.84
C HIS A 82 1.00 9.13 -12.34
N LEU A 83 1.28 8.13 -11.48
CA LEU A 83 1.25 8.29 -10.04
C LEU A 83 2.63 8.63 -9.44
N ALA A 84 3.69 8.71 -10.27
CA ALA A 84 5.06 8.85 -9.78
C ALA A 84 5.27 10.08 -8.88
N GLU A 85 4.68 11.22 -9.22
CA GLU A 85 4.76 12.44 -8.40
C GLU A 85 4.18 12.21 -7.00
N GLY A 86 2.98 11.63 -6.91
CA GLY A 86 2.36 11.31 -5.62
C GLY A 86 3.15 10.27 -4.84
N LEU A 87 3.56 9.19 -5.51
CA LEU A 87 4.35 8.11 -4.90
C LEU A 87 5.70 8.60 -4.36
N SER A 88 6.32 9.60 -4.98
CA SER A 88 7.59 10.17 -4.52
C SER A 88 7.52 10.82 -3.12
N LYS A 89 6.31 11.17 -2.67
CA LYS A 89 6.06 11.78 -1.35
C LYS A 89 5.84 10.77 -0.23
N VAL A 90 5.64 9.49 -0.58
CA VAL A 90 5.28 8.44 0.37
C VAL A 90 6.46 7.49 0.55
N PRO A 91 6.86 7.14 1.79
CA PRO A 91 7.77 6.03 2.02
C PRO A 91 7.11 4.70 1.60
N ILE A 92 7.62 4.05 0.54
CA ILE A 92 7.03 2.82 -0.01
C ILE A 92 8.06 1.69 -0.03
N TRP A 93 7.64 0.53 0.50
CA TRP A 93 8.35 -0.73 0.36
C TRP A 93 7.68 -1.60 -0.70
N ILE A 94 8.42 -1.95 -1.76
CA ILE A 94 7.95 -2.84 -2.82
C ILE A 94 8.64 -4.20 -2.69
N ARG A 95 7.86 -5.28 -2.76
CA ARG A 95 8.36 -6.67 -2.73
C ARG A 95 7.78 -7.48 -3.87
N HIS A 96 8.62 -8.20 -4.60
CA HIS A 96 8.17 -9.01 -5.73
C HIS A 96 9.09 -10.21 -5.95
N GLY A 97 8.51 -11.41 -6.05
CA GLY A 97 9.29 -12.60 -6.39
C GLY A 97 9.73 -12.63 -7.86
N ASP A 98 11.01 -12.86 -8.12
CA ASP A 98 11.58 -13.00 -9.46
C ASP A 98 10.96 -14.15 -10.29
N LYS A 99 10.35 -15.12 -9.62
CA LYS A 99 9.64 -16.28 -10.22
C LYS A 99 8.12 -16.17 -10.17
N ASP A 100 7.58 -14.97 -9.96
CA ASP A 100 6.13 -14.76 -10.06
C ASP A 100 5.69 -14.70 -11.54
N TYR A 101 5.10 -15.80 -12.02
CA TYR A 101 4.58 -15.89 -13.38
C TYR A 101 3.13 -15.39 -13.51
N VAL A 102 2.46 -15.10 -12.38
CA VAL A 102 1.06 -14.62 -12.36
C VAL A 102 1.05 -13.10 -12.51
N THR A 103 1.91 -12.41 -11.77
CA THR A 103 2.19 -10.99 -11.96
C THR A 103 3.68 -10.82 -12.24
N PRO A 104 4.14 -10.93 -13.50
CA PRO A 104 5.54 -10.69 -13.85
C PRO A 104 6.11 -9.37 -13.30
N THR A 105 7.35 -9.40 -12.81
CA THR A 105 8.06 -8.23 -12.22
C THR A 105 8.14 -7.01 -13.13
N VAL A 106 7.97 -7.17 -14.45
CA VAL A 106 7.92 -6.07 -15.42
C VAL A 106 6.82 -5.05 -15.12
N TYR A 107 5.76 -5.45 -14.41
CA TYR A 107 4.69 -4.56 -13.95
C TYR A 107 5.12 -3.63 -12.80
N PHE A 108 6.29 -3.86 -12.18
CA PHE A 108 6.98 -2.89 -11.33
C PHE A 108 8.23 -2.31 -11.99
N SER A 109 8.97 -3.09 -12.78
CA SER A 109 10.30 -2.67 -13.23
C SER A 109 10.28 -1.69 -14.42
N LYS A 110 9.20 -1.63 -15.21
CA LYS A 110 9.10 -0.65 -16.30
C LYS A 110 8.61 0.74 -15.84
N ASP A 111 7.97 0.81 -14.68
CA ASP A 111 7.17 1.98 -14.28
C ASP A 111 7.72 2.75 -13.07
N ILE A 112 8.89 2.38 -12.53
CA ILE A 112 9.33 2.84 -11.18
C ILE A 112 10.82 3.29 -11.12
N GLU A 113 11.49 3.51 -12.25
CA GLU A 113 12.88 4.01 -12.25
C GLU A 113 13.07 5.40 -11.57
N GLY A 114 11.99 6.13 -11.26
CA GLY A 114 12.03 7.48 -10.65
C GLY A 114 11.52 7.61 -9.21
N ILE A 115 11.10 6.52 -8.54
CA ILE A 115 10.52 6.58 -7.18
C ILE A 115 11.57 6.09 -6.17
N PRO A 116 11.76 6.75 -5.01
CA PRO A 116 12.66 6.25 -3.96
C PRO A 116 12.10 4.94 -3.37
N ILE A 117 12.47 3.79 -3.96
CA ILE A 117 12.09 2.45 -3.47
C ILE A 117 13.00 2.07 -2.31
N VAL A 118 12.42 1.76 -1.15
CA VAL A 118 13.16 1.13 -0.06
C VAL A 118 13.15 -0.39 -0.31
N SER A 119 14.13 -0.88 -1.07
CA SER A 119 14.48 -2.30 -1.31
C SER A 119 13.48 -3.16 -2.10
N MET A 120 13.86 -3.58 -3.32
CA MET A 120 13.39 -4.82 -3.96
C MET A 120 14.31 -5.98 -3.53
N ILE A 121 13.76 -7.05 -2.95
CA ILE A 121 14.41 -8.37 -2.83
C ILE A 121 13.44 -9.43 -3.34
#